data_AF-A0A920BL09-F1
#
_entry.id   AF-A0A920BL09-F1
#
_cell.length_a   1.000
_cell.length_b   1.000
_cell.length_c   1.000
_cell.angle_alpha   90.00
_cell.angle_beta   90.00
_cell.angle_gamma   90.00
#
_symmetry.space_group_name_H-M   'P 1'
#
loop_
_entity.id
_entity.type
_entity.pdbx_description
1 polymer ?
#
loop_
_entity_poly.entity_id
_entity_poly.type
_entity_poly.pdbx_seq_one_letter_code
_entity_poly.pdbx_strand_id
1 'polypeptide(L)' 'MLTYDAHHGNGTQDVFYSDPNVLFISLHQMPLYPWTGAVNERGIGDGIGTTLNIPLRPGLLEMCLVSMGESRITNY' A
#
# COMPACT_ATOMS: atom_id res chain seq x y z
N MET A 1 -4.30 -8.16 -2.27
CA MET A 1 -4.25 -7.88 -0.82
C MET A 1 -4.08 -6.39 -0.60
N LEU A 2 -4.98 -5.74 0.14
CA LEU A 2 -4.93 -4.30 0.42
C LEU A 2 -4.59 -4.08 1.89
N THR A 3 -3.63 -3.18 2.17
CA THR A 3 -3.34 -2.68 3.51
C THR A 3 -3.32 -1.16 3.53
N TYR A 4 -3.82 -0.59 4.63
CA TYR A 4 -3.81 0.83 4.95
C TYR A 4 -3.21 1.09 6.33
N ASP A 5 -2.38 0.16 6.81
CA ASP A 5 -1.58 0.35 8.03
C ASP A 5 -0.60 1.53 7.86
N ALA A 6 -0.28 2.22 8.97
CA ALA A 6 0.70 3.29 8.94
C ALA A 6 2.08 2.80 8.48
N HIS A 7 2.44 1.55 8.79
CA HIS A 7 3.69 0.94 8.39
C HIS A 7 3.53 0.20 7.07
N HIS A 8 4.58 0.22 6.24
CA HIS A 8 4.62 -0.60 5.05
C HIS A 8 4.49 -2.09 5.40
N GLY A 9 3.58 -2.80 4.74
CA GLY A 9 3.33 -4.22 4.92
C GLY A 9 4.39 -5.12 4.28
N ASN A 10 5.67 -4.86 4.56
CA ASN A 10 6.84 -5.45 3.90
C ASN A 10 6.82 -6.99 3.90
N GLY A 11 6.49 -7.63 5.02
CA GLY A 11 6.42 -9.09 5.08
C GLY A 11 5.37 -9.69 4.13
N THR A 12 4.23 -9.02 3.98
CA THR A 12 3.18 -9.46 3.04
C THR A 12 3.58 -9.16 1.58
N GLN A 13 4.22 -8.01 1.33
CA GLN A 13 4.78 -7.71 0.02
C GLN A 13 5.76 -8.81 -0.40
N ASP A 14 6.71 -9.17 0.47
CA ASP A 14 7.74 -10.16 0.18
C ASP A 14 7.16 -11.54 -0.19
N VAL A 15 6.08 -11.95 0.47
CA VAL A 15 5.39 -13.22 0.16
C VAL A 15 4.83 -13.24 -1.27
N PHE A 16 4.35 -12.12 -1.78
CA PHE A 16 3.69 -12.03 -3.10
C PHE A 16 4.53 -11.33 -4.17
N TYR A 17 5.77 -10.93 -3.85
CA TYR A 17 6.54 -10.01 -4.70
C TYR A 17 6.82 -10.55 -6.11
N SER A 18 6.80 -11.87 -6.28
CA SER A 18 6.95 -12.53 -7.59
C SER A 18 5.67 -13.20 -8.11
N ASP A 19 4.53 -13.08 -7.43
CA ASP A 19 3.29 -13.76 -7.80
C ASP A 19 2.47 -12.91 -8.80
N PRO A 20 2.27 -13.38 -10.05
CA PRO A 20 1.45 -12.66 -11.03
C PRO A 20 -0.05 -12.66 -10.69
N ASN A 21 -0.50 -13.51 -9.76
CA ASN A 21 -1.92 -13.70 -9.47
C ASN A 21 -2.41 -12.83 -8.29
N VAL A 22 -1.50 -12.17 -7.57
CA VAL A 22 -1.84 -11.39 -6.38
C VAL A 22 -1.39 -9.95 -6.55
N LEU A 23 -2.35 -9.04 -6.68
CA LEU A 23 -2.10 -7.60 -6.58
C LEU A 23 -1.97 -7.19 -5.11
N PHE A 24 -0.78 -6.83 -4.66
CA PHE A 24 -0.50 -6.21 -3.36
C PHE A 24 -0.60 -4.68 -3.47
N ILE A 25 -1.37 -4.05 -2.58
CA ILE A 25 -1.50 -2.60 -2.49
C ILE A 25 -1.27 -2.16 -1.05
N SER A 26 -0.38 -1.19 -0.84
CA SER A 26 -0.12 -0.61 0.48
C SER A 26 -0.18 0.91 0.46
N LEU A 27 -1.07 1.47 1.27
CA LEU A 27 -1.02 2.87 1.68
C LEU A 27 -0.33 2.92 3.03
N HIS A 28 0.78 3.65 3.14
CA HIS A 28 1.55 3.73 4.38
C HIS A 28 2.27 5.08 4.48
N GLN A 29 2.70 5.44 5.69
CA GLN A 29 3.47 6.64 5.90
C GLN A 29 4.95 6.42 5.52
N MET A 30 5.58 7.43 4.90
CA MET A 30 7.02 7.45 4.66
C MET A 30 7.61 8.87 4.88
N PRO A 31 8.78 8.99 5.55
CA PRO A 31 9.54 7.93 6.20
C PRO A 31 8.89 7.44 7.51
N LEU A 32 8.80 6.11 7.68
CA LEU A 32 8.41 5.42 8.91
C LEU A 32 9.02 4.02 8.87
N TYR A 33 9.24 3.36 10.03
CA TYR A 33 9.55 1.92 10.05
C TYR A 33 8.55 1.17 9.15
N PRO A 34 8.94 0.15 8.37
CA PRO A 34 10.27 -0.46 8.24
C PRO A 34 11.19 0.19 7.18
N TRP A 35 10.91 1.42 6.74
CA TRP A 35 11.68 2.17 5.73
C TRP A 35 11.74 1.52 4.33
N THR A 36 10.79 0.64 4.03
CA THR A 36 10.54 0.05 2.70
C THR A 36 9.18 0.51 2.17
N GLY A 37 8.78 0.08 0.98
CA GLY A 37 7.51 0.51 0.38
C GLY A 37 7.67 1.71 -0.56
N ALA A 38 8.84 1.84 -1.17
CA ALA A 38 9.06 2.90 -2.15
C ALA A 38 8.16 2.71 -3.38
N VAL A 39 7.76 3.81 -4.01
CA VAL A 39 6.85 3.81 -5.20
C VAL A 39 7.41 3.02 -6.39
N ASN A 40 8.73 2.80 -6.43
CA ASN A 40 9.40 2.05 -7.50
C ASN A 40 9.51 0.54 -7.21
N GLU A 41 9.13 0.07 -6.02
CA GLU A 41 8.96 -1.36 -5.73
C GLU A 41 7.68 -1.84 -6.43
N ARG A 42 7.84 -2.59 -7.51
CA ARG A 42 6.74 -2.96 -8.42
C ARG A 42 6.60 -4.47 -8.65
N GLY A 43 7.20 -5.29 -7.78
CA GLY A 43 7.30 -6.74 -7.98
C GLY A 43 8.52 -7.14 -8.79
N ILE A 44 8.74 -8.44 -8.91
CA ILE A 44 9.87 -9.07 -9.61
C ILE A 44 9.39 -10.26 -10.46
N GLY A 45 10.17 -10.62 -11.48
CA GLY A 45 9.84 -11.73 -12.37
C GLY A 45 8.43 -11.56 -12.97
N ASP A 46 7.63 -12.62 -12.87
CA ASP A 46 6.26 -12.62 -13.37
C ASP A 46 5.32 -11.70 -12.56
N GLY A 47 5.70 -11.37 -11.31
CA GLY A 47 4.97 -10.44 -10.44
C GLY A 47 5.22 -8.96 -10.75
N ILE A 48 5.98 -8.60 -11.79
CA ILE A 48 6.15 -7.19 -12.15
C ILE A 48 4.79 -6.58 -12.52
N GLY A 49 4.45 -5.48 -11.85
CA GLY A 49 3.16 -4.80 -11.98
C GLY A 49 2.12 -5.23 -10.97
N THR A 50 2.40 -6.22 -10.11
CA THR A 50 1.45 -6.69 -9.09
C THR A 50 1.74 -6.14 -7.68
N THR A 51 2.68 -5.21 -7.54
CA THR A 51 2.92 -4.46 -6.29
C THR A 51 2.67 -2.97 -6.52
N LEU A 52 1.80 -2.37 -5.71
CA LEU A 52 1.51 -0.93 -5.72
C LEU A 52 1.70 -0.34 -4.31
N ASN A 53 2.79 0.38 -4.15
CA ASN A 53 3.06 1.16 -2.94
C ASN A 53 2.67 2.63 -3.11
N ILE A 54 1.95 3.14 -2.13
CA ILE A 54 1.49 4.53 -2.05
C ILE A 54 2.07 5.13 -0.76
N PRO A 55 3.35 5.56 -0.78
CA PRO A 55 3.97 6.20 0.37
C PRO A 55 3.41 7.62 0.55
N LEU A 56 2.93 7.90 1.75
CA LEU A 56 2.27 9.15 2.12
C LEU A 56 3.07 9.91 3.17
N ARG A 57 3.03 11.24 3.14
CA ARG A 57 3.59 12.06 4.23
C ARG A 57 2.76 11.86 5.51
N PRO A 58 3.34 12.11 6.69
CA PRO A 58 2.58 12.13 7.94
C PRO A 58 1.33 13.02 7.83
N GLY A 59 0.21 12.54 8.38
CA GLY A 59 -1.11 13.19 8.31
C GLY A 59 -1.89 12.98 7.01
N LEU A 60 -1.22 12.70 5.87
CA LEU A 60 -1.94 12.40 4.61
C LEU A 60 -2.65 11.05 4.64
N LEU A 61 -2.08 10.06 5.34
CA LEU A 61 -2.71 8.74 5.49
C LEU A 61 -4.06 8.85 6.21
N GLU A 62 -4.09 9.59 7.33
CA GLU A 62 -5.32 9.84 8.09
C GLU A 62 -6.36 10.57 7.24
N MET A 63 -5.96 11.62 6.52
CA MET A 63 -6.86 12.33 5.61
C MET A 63 -7.40 11.44 4.48
N CYS A 64 -6.56 10.54 3.94
CA CYS A 64 -6.97 9.59 2.91
C CYS A 64 -8.00 8.58 3.44
N LEU A 65 -7.79 8.08 4.66
CA LEU A 65 -8.73 7.18 5.35
C LEU A 65 -10.06 7.86 5.65
N VAL A 66 -10.05 9.12 6.09
CA VAL A 66 -11.28 9.90 6.30
C VAL A 66 -12.05 10.06 4.99
N SER A 67 -11.39 10.47 3.90
CA SER A 67 -12.03 10.62 2.58
C SER A 67 -12.60 9.29 2.05
N MET A 68 -11.86 8.18 2.23
CA MET A 68 -12.36 6.84 1.90
C MET A 68 -13.57 6.45 2.75
N GLY A 69 -13.59 6.83 4.03
CA GLY A 69 -14.71 6.64 4.94
C GLY A 69 -15.96 7.44 4.57
N GLU A 70 -15.78 8.72 4.21
CA GLU A 70 -16.88 9.60 3.77
C GLU A 70 -17.50 9.10 2.46
N SER A 71 -16.70 8.61 1.52
CA SER A 71 -17.20 8.02 0.27
C SER A 71 -18.09 6.78 0.48
N ARG A 72 -17.98 6.12 1.64
CA ARG A 72 -18.86 5.01 2.04
C ARG A 72 -20.15 5.47 2.71
N ILE A 73 -20.19 6.68 3.29
CA ILE A 73 -21.38 7.23 3.97
C ILE A 73 -22.31 7.95 2.98
N THR A 74 -21.79 8.49 1.86
CA THR A 74 -22.59 9.21 0.85
C THR A 74 -23.19 8.32 -0.25
N ASN A 75 -23.22 7.00 -0.08
CA ASN A 75 -23.99 6.10 -0.96
C ASN A 75 -25.39 5.84 -0.36
N TYR A 76 -26.24 6.89 -0.35
CA TYR A 76 -27.70 6.80 -0.27
C TYR A 76 -28.32 7.88 -1.14
#